data_AF-U9U590-F1
#
_entry.id   AF-U9U590-F1
#
_cell.length_a   1.000
_cell.length_b   1.000
_cell.length_c   1.000
_cell.angle_alpha   90.00
_cell.angle_beta   90.00
_cell.angle_gamma   90.00
#
_symmetry.space_group_name_H-M   'P 1'
#
loop_
_entity.id
_entity.type
_entity.pdbx_description
1 polymer ?
#
loop_
_entity_poly.entity_id
_entity_poly.type
_entity_poly.pdbx_seq_one_letter_code
_entity_poly.pdbx_strand_id
1 'polypeptide(L)'
;MRLCHTDNSQVNQTQKKFAEILLKIGDGKYPINPNTENMINLPADIVIPNGNLTNLIDFVYPNLVENSGNANYLVGRAILTPK
;
A
#
# COMPACT_ATOMS: atom_id res chain seq x y z
N MET A 1 -1.36 -5.68 -3.77
CA MET A 1 -2.23 -4.54 -4.14
C MET A 1 -2.59 -4.65 -5.63
N ARG A 2 -3.87 -4.82 -5.99
CA ARG A 2 -4.29 -4.79 -7.40
C ARG A 2 -4.64 -3.34 -7.76
N LEU A 3 -3.97 -2.78 -8.77
CA LEU A 3 -4.30 -1.46 -9.32
C LEU A 3 -5.49 -1.64 -10.25
N CYS A 4 -6.70 -1.59 -9.69
CA CYS A 4 -7.93 -1.72 -10.46
C CYS A 4 -8.31 -0.38 -11.05
N HIS A 5 -8.39 -0.31 -12.38
CA HIS A 5 -8.95 0.84 -13.08
C HIS A 5 -10.42 1.01 -12.69
N THR A 6 -10.80 2.22 -12.29
CA THR A 6 -12.19 2.58 -11.95
C THR A 6 -12.63 3.74 -12.82
N ASP A 7 -13.93 4.01 -12.94
CA ASP A 7 -14.41 5.18 -13.71
C ASP A 7 -14.05 6.52 -13.04
N ASN A 8 -13.46 6.49 -11.84
CA ASN A 8 -13.00 7.67 -11.12
C ASN A 8 -11.59 8.09 -11.57
N SER A 9 -11.52 9.19 -12.30
CA SER A 9 -10.28 9.76 -12.84
C SER A 9 -9.25 10.13 -11.76
N GLN A 10 -9.69 10.58 -10.59
CA GLN A 10 -8.78 10.93 -9.48
C GLN A 10 -8.17 9.69 -8.84
N VAL A 11 -8.96 8.62 -8.62
CA VAL A 11 -8.47 7.35 -8.06
C VAL A 11 -7.44 6.72 -9.00
N ASN A 12 -7.70 6.75 -10.31
CA ASN A 12 -6.77 6.25 -11.32
C ASN A 12 -5.44 7.03 -11.32
N GLN A 13 -5.48 8.35 -11.15
CA GLN A 13 -4.27 9.17 -11.05
C GLN A 13 -3.45 8.83 -9.81
N THR A 14 -4.08 8.66 -8.66
CA THR A 14 -3.41 8.27 -7.41
C THR A 14 -2.79 6.87 -7.53
N GLN A 15 -3.51 5.91 -8.10
CA GLN A 15 -3.00 4.57 -8.37
C GLN A 15 -1.79 4.59 -9.31
N LYS A 16 -1.83 5.40 -10.37
CA LYS A 16 -0.71 5.56 -11.30
C LYS A 16 0.53 6.12 -10.59
N LYS A 17 0.37 7.17 -9.79
CA LYS A 17 1.47 7.76 -8.99
C LYS A 17 2.07 6.74 -8.04
N PHE A 18 1.24 5.98 -7.33
CA PHE A 18 1.70 4.92 -6.43
C PHE A 18 2.50 3.84 -7.18
N ALA A 19 2.01 3.38 -8.33
CA ALA A 19 2.71 2.40 -9.17
C ALA A 19 4.08 2.90 -9.64
N GLU A 20 4.16 4.16 -10.08
CA GLU A 20 5.41 4.79 -10.49
C GLU A 20 6.44 4.87 -9.35
N ILE A 21 5.98 5.12 -8.11
CA ILE A 21 6.85 5.10 -6.93
C ILE A 21 7.42 3.69 -6.70
N LEU A 22 6.56 2.66 -6.72
CA LEU A 22 7.01 1.27 -6.54
C LEU A 22 8.02 0.85 -7.61
N LEU A 23 7.79 1.23 -8.88
CA LEU A 23 8.72 0.94 -9.98
C LEU A 23 10.07 1.63 -9.77
N LYS A 24 10.08 2.92 -9.39
CA LYS A 24 11.33 3.65 -9.10
C LYS A 24 12.11 3.02 -7.94
N ILE A 25 11.42 2.52 -6.92
CA ILE A 25 12.03 1.82 -5.79
C ILE A 25 12.64 0.50 -6.26
N GLY A 26 11.89 -0.31 -7.01
CA GLY A 26 12.37 -1.59 -7.56
C GLY A 26 13.55 -1.44 -8.53
N ASP A 27 13.58 -0.35 -9.31
CA ASP A 27 14.65 0.01 -10.23
C ASP A 27 15.90 0.60 -9.53
N GLY A 28 15.85 0.89 -8.23
CA GLY A 28 16.92 1.59 -7.51
C GLY A 28 17.11 3.06 -7.92
N LYS A 29 16.09 3.66 -8.55
CA LYS A 29 16.09 5.06 -9.01
C LYS A 29 15.38 6.02 -8.05
N TYR A 30 14.84 5.50 -6.96
CA TYR A 30 14.15 6.31 -5.97
C TYR A 30 15.17 7.04 -5.07
N PRO A 31 14.97 8.34 -4.75
CA PRO A 31 15.93 9.10 -3.95
C PRO A 31 16.19 8.46 -2.59
N ILE A 32 17.48 8.24 -2.31
CA ILE A 32 17.97 7.74 -1.04
C ILE A 32 18.39 8.93 -0.18
N ASN A 33 18.14 8.88 1.12
CA ASN A 33 18.63 9.89 2.03
C ASN A 33 20.15 9.67 2.27
N PRO A 34 21.01 10.61 1.84
CA PRO A 34 22.47 10.44 1.84
C PRO A 34 23.07 10.30 3.25
N ASN A 35 22.33 10.69 4.30
CA ASN A 35 22.76 10.61 5.69
C ASN A 35 22.17 9.40 6.43
N THR A 36 21.59 8.44 5.70
CA THR A 36 21.01 7.22 6.27
C THR A 36 21.65 6.01 5.61
N GLU A 37 21.55 4.84 6.26
CA GLU A 37 22.03 3.55 5.74
C GLU A 37 21.19 3.07 4.54
N ASN A 38 21.20 3.83 3.45
CA ASN A 38 20.42 3.61 2.23
C ASN A 38 18.89 3.61 2.42
N MET A 39 18.38 4.43 3.34
CA MET A 39 16.93 4.54 3.55
C MET A 39 16.27 5.49 2.53
N ILE A 40 15.05 5.15 2.13
CA ILE A 40 14.20 5.99 1.28
C ILE A 40 13.13 6.69 2.14
N ASN A 41 12.76 7.91 1.77
CA ASN A 41 11.64 8.61 2.38
C ASN A 41 10.38 8.43 1.53
N LEU A 42 9.37 7.78 2.08
CA LEU A 42 8.07 7.63 1.42
C LEU A 42 7.20 8.87 1.64
N PRO A 43 6.47 9.34 0.61
CA PRO A 43 5.47 10.38 0.75
C PRO A 43 4.36 9.99 1.74
N ALA A 44 3.86 10.95 2.52
CA ALA A 44 2.88 10.69 3.58
C ALA A 44 1.54 10.14 3.05
N ASP A 45 1.19 10.44 1.80
CA ASP A 45 -0.03 9.99 1.13
C ASP A 45 -0.02 8.50 0.75
N ILE A 46 1.15 7.84 0.79
CA ILE A 46 1.26 6.39 0.55
C ILE A 46 1.64 5.61 1.81
N VAL A 47 1.84 6.31 2.92
CA VAL A 47 2.16 5.73 4.22
C VAL A 47 0.89 5.63 5.04
N ILE A 48 0.65 4.48 5.67
CA ILE A 48 -0.40 4.37 6.68
C ILE A 48 0.13 5.10 7.92
N PRO A 49 -0.49 6.23 8.34
CA PRO A 49 0.00 6.99 9.48
C PRO A 49 -0.04 6.10 10.73
N ASN A 50 1.06 6.12 11.48
CA ASN A 50 1.36 5.31 12.67
C ASN A 50 0.16 4.51 13.22
N GLY A 51 0.26 3.19 13.08
CA GLY A 51 -0.69 2.27 13.63
C GLY A 51 -0.01 1.02 14.15
N ASN A 52 -0.48 0.53 15.29
CA ASN A 52 -0.20 -0.84 15.71
C ASN A 52 -0.76 -1.83 14.67
N LEU A 53 -0.46 -3.11 14.83
CA LEU A 53 -0.97 -4.15 13.93
C LEU A 53 -2.50 -4.11 13.79
N THR A 54 -3.21 -3.76 14.88
CA THR A 54 -4.67 -3.63 14.88
C THR A 54 -5.15 -2.57 13.90
N ASN A 55 -4.55 -1.37 13.90
CA ASN A 55 -4.90 -0.30 12.96
C ASN A 55 -4.67 -0.71 11.50
N LEU A 56 -3.61 -1.48 11.22
CA LEU A 56 -3.37 -2.04 9.90
C LEU A 56 -4.45 -3.04 9.50
N ILE A 57 -4.83 -3.94 10.42
CA ILE A 57 -5.91 -4.91 10.19
C ILE A 57 -7.23 -4.20 9.92
N ASP A 58 -7.60 -3.21 10.74
CA ASP A 58 -8.85 -2.46 10.60
C ASP A 58 -8.88 -1.66 9.29
N PHE A 59 -7.75 -1.10 8.87
CA PHE A 59 -7.63 -0.39 7.60
C PHE A 59 -7.79 -1.32 6.40
N VAL A 60 -7.16 -2.48 6.42
CA VAL A 60 -7.16 -3.42 5.29
C VAL A 60 -8.46 -4.23 5.23
N TYR A 61 -8.98 -4.66 6.38
CA TYR A 61 -10.14 -5.54 6.55
C TYR A 61 -11.28 -4.86 7.35
N PRO A 62 -11.98 -3.87 6.76
CA PRO A 62 -13.14 -3.26 7.41
C PRO A 62 -14.26 -4.28 7.65
N ASN A 63 -14.79 -4.34 8.87
CA ASN A 63 -15.80 -5.32 9.31
C ASN A 63 -15.30 -6.78 9.16
N LEU A 64 -14.04 -7.04 9.58
CA LEU A 64 -13.42 -8.35 9.46
C LEU A 64 -14.25 -9.47 10.10
N VAL A 65 -14.86 -9.24 11.26
CA VAL A 65 -15.66 -10.28 11.96
C VAL A 65 -16.79 -10.79 11.06
N GLU A 66 -17.53 -9.87 10.43
CA GLU A 66 -18.65 -10.19 9.53
C GLU A 66 -18.19 -10.87 8.24
N ASN A 67 -16.97 -10.56 7.77
CA ASN A 67 -16.44 -11.05 6.50
C ASN A 67 -15.42 -12.18 6.64
N SER A 68 -15.16 -12.65 7.86
CA SER A 68 -14.10 -13.62 8.18
C SER A 68 -14.23 -14.94 7.43
N GLY A 69 -15.47 -15.37 7.13
CA GLY A 69 -15.75 -16.58 6.33
C GLY A 69 -15.70 -16.38 4.81
N ASN A 70 -15.55 -15.14 4.31
CA ASN A 70 -15.56 -14.85 2.88
C ASN A 70 -14.14 -14.88 2.30
N ALA A 71 -13.78 -16.01 1.68
CA ALA A 71 -12.46 -16.19 1.08
C ALA A 71 -12.12 -15.12 0.02
N ASN A 72 -13.09 -14.70 -0.80
CA ASN A 72 -12.87 -13.69 -1.83
C ASN A 72 -12.56 -12.31 -1.22
N TYR A 73 -13.23 -11.98 -0.10
CA TYR A 73 -12.97 -10.77 0.65
C TYR A 73 -11.53 -10.74 1.20
N LEU A 74 -11.07 -11.85 1.80
CA LEU A 74 -9.73 -11.94 2.36
C LEU A 74 -8.65 -11.91 1.27
N VAL A 75 -8.80 -12.69 0.20
CA VAL A 75 -7.83 -12.76 -0.90
C VAL A 75 -7.73 -11.43 -1.64
N GLY A 76 -8.84 -10.72 -1.82
CA GLY A 76 -8.85 -9.40 -2.45
C GLY A 76 -8.09 -8.32 -1.66
N ARG A 77 -7.78 -8.58 -0.39
CA ARG A 77 -7.24 -7.63 0.58
C ARG A 77 -5.92 -8.10 1.21
N ALA A 78 -5.19 -8.98 0.54
CA ALA A 78 -3.95 -9.56 1.08
C ALA A 78 -2.88 -8.51 1.43
N ILE A 79 -2.31 -8.65 2.63
CA ILE A 79 -1.13 -7.90 3.10
C ILE A 79 0.12 -8.62 2.61
N LEU A 80 1.00 -7.90 1.91
CA LEU A 80 2.26 -8.43 1.40
C LEU A 80 3.39 -8.01 2.34
N THR A 81 4.15 -8.98 2.85
CA THR A 81 5.34 -8.74 3.65
C THR A 81 6.56 -9.34 2.95
N PRO A 82 7.77 -8.79 3.17
CA PRO A 82 9.00 -9.52 2.87
C PRO A 82 9.05 -10.87 3.60
N LYS A 83 9.86 -11.79 3.09
CA LYS A 83 10.20 -13.03 3.80
C LYS A 83 11.21 -12.77 4.91
#